data_AF-A0AB40DK55-F1
#
_entry.id   AF-A0AB40DK55-F1
#
_cell.length_a   1.000
_cell.length_b   1.000
_cell.length_c   1.000
_cell.angle_alpha   90.00
_cell.angle_beta   90.00
_cell.angle_gamma   90.00
#
_symmetry.space_group_name_H-M   'P 1'
#
loop_
_entity.id
_entity.type
_entity.pdbx_description
1 polymer ?
#
loop_
_entity_poly.entity_id
_entity_poly.type
_entity_poly.pdbx_seq_one_letter_code
_entity_poly.pdbx_strand_id
1 'polypeptide(L)'
;MSPEERRQAMTKIAGCANCLSNYHKTNSCPSPMTCRFCRQRHHSMLHKHPESTAPVVAIATIDQPLQAMDASDPNLQTPMINKVSALTLSQPPNPYVLLPTAIVAIQGQTARRENCRAVIDLGSQLNLMSRRMADQLALPTFSTSQGISGIGETAQGSSSWARVRLSSIRSNFQKEIVVFILPRLTKNQPSESIDEGLSIPSTVVLADPEFGQPGSIDLLLGAEVYSRSIRPGLIGLGDDKPTLQETTLGWIVFGAVRRRVPAAMAGNVMTITREDPLPALEKFWKLDTFNTEVPAMTVQERLCEEHFLSNVQICPDQRLMVRLPFAENPRELGKTLALAQRRFSSLERRLERDPAMLEGYVSFMDEYERLNHMTEVQLSSIPRNHYFIPHHCVLKPDSSTTKLRVVFDASAPSSTGKSLNNILRVGPTVQSDLLSILLRFRTHRFVFTADVEKMYRQIWVHPQDKGYQLIVWRRNPLEKMRYFHLNTVTYGTACAPYLATKCLQHLAQRAPTSQQLGADAIQQNFYVDDCLSGADTLEEAIRQRDQICAILGSAKLRLRKWCANHPELLKDISREDQALDLDFSKLSDEP
;
A
#
# COMPACT_ATOMS: atom_id res chain seq x y z
N MET A 1 -20.89 -10.70 -3.55
CA MET A 1 -22.34 -10.58 -3.26
C MET A 1 -22.83 -9.18 -3.57
N SER A 2 -23.81 -9.04 -4.46
CA SER A 2 -24.49 -7.77 -4.73
C SER A 2 -25.22 -7.25 -3.47
N PRO A 3 -25.55 -5.94 -3.36
CA PRO A 3 -26.36 -5.44 -2.25
C PRO A 3 -27.72 -6.15 -2.12
N GLU A 4 -28.26 -6.67 -3.22
CA GLU A 4 -29.48 -7.48 -3.27
C GLU A 4 -29.25 -8.87 -2.65
N GLU A 5 -28.17 -9.56 -3.03
CA GLU A 5 -27.79 -10.85 -2.48
C GLU A 5 -27.48 -10.75 -0.98
N ARG A 6 -26.85 -9.65 -0.54
CA ARG A 6 -26.59 -9.40 0.89
C ARG A 6 -27.88 -9.17 1.68
N ARG A 7 -28.87 -8.47 1.11
CA ARG A 7 -30.20 -8.31 1.72
C ARG A 7 -30.93 -9.65 1.80
N GLN A 8 -30.92 -10.44 0.73
CA GLN A 8 -31.53 -11.77 0.72
C GLN A 8 -30.86 -12.73 1.72
N ALA A 9 -29.53 -12.70 1.83
CA ALA A 9 -28.82 -13.48 2.83
C ALA A 9 -29.19 -13.03 4.25
N MET A 10 -29.38 -11.73 4.48
CA MET A 10 -29.84 -11.21 5.77
C MET A 10 -31.26 -11.63 6.11
N THR A 11 -32.14 -11.69 5.13
CA THR A 11 -33.49 -12.26 5.28
C THR A 11 -33.45 -13.75 5.58
N LYS A 12 -32.57 -14.52 4.91
CA LYS A 12 -32.39 -15.97 5.14
C LYS A 12 -31.89 -16.30 6.54
N ILE A 13 -31.03 -15.47 7.13
CA ILE A 13 -30.51 -15.68 8.49
C ILE A 13 -31.26 -14.90 9.58
N ALA A 14 -32.40 -14.29 9.23
CA ALA A 14 -33.22 -13.46 10.12
C ALA A 14 -32.43 -12.38 10.91
N GLY A 15 -31.35 -11.86 10.32
CA GLY A 15 -30.44 -10.94 10.97
C GLY A 15 -30.86 -9.47 10.90
N CYS A 16 -30.26 -8.64 11.75
CA CYS A 16 -30.45 -7.20 11.80
C CYS A 16 -29.89 -6.53 10.55
N ALA A 17 -30.75 -5.89 9.76
CA ALA A 17 -30.32 -5.15 8.59
C ALA A 17 -29.52 -3.88 8.93
N ASN A 18 -29.54 -3.40 10.19
CA ASN A 18 -28.84 -2.17 10.60
C ASN A 18 -27.39 -2.38 11.02
N CYS A 19 -27.10 -3.43 11.79
CA CYS A 19 -25.75 -3.73 12.30
C CYS A 19 -25.21 -5.09 11.84
N LEU A 20 -25.94 -5.82 10.99
CA LEU A 20 -25.58 -7.13 10.44
C LEU A 20 -25.41 -8.25 11.48
N SER A 21 -25.92 -8.03 12.69
CA SER A 21 -25.95 -9.03 13.76
C SER A 21 -27.06 -10.04 13.54
N ASN A 22 -26.80 -11.32 13.81
CA ASN A 22 -27.81 -12.39 13.82
C ASN A 22 -28.54 -12.54 15.17
N TYR A 23 -28.25 -11.71 16.18
CA TYR A 23 -28.81 -11.84 17.52
C TYR A 23 -30.13 -11.07 17.75
N HIS A 24 -30.51 -10.15 16.86
CA HIS A 24 -31.73 -9.34 16.99
C HIS A 24 -32.25 -8.87 15.63
N LYS A 25 -33.49 -8.36 15.58
CA LYS A 25 -34.10 -7.76 14.38
C LYS A 25 -33.84 -6.25 14.29
N THR A 26 -33.88 -5.69 13.09
CA THR A 26 -33.60 -4.27 12.79
C THR A 26 -34.35 -3.28 13.68
N ASN A 27 -35.63 -3.56 13.98
CA ASN A 27 -36.47 -2.68 14.79
C ASN A 27 -36.05 -2.63 16.27
N SER A 28 -35.39 -3.68 16.75
CA SER A 28 -34.89 -3.81 18.12
C SER A 28 -33.38 -3.54 18.22
N CYS A 29 -32.79 -2.94 17.18
CA CYS A 29 -31.36 -2.68 17.13
C CYS A 29 -30.97 -1.52 18.05
N PRO A 30 -30.01 -1.72 18.99
CA PRO A 30 -29.52 -0.65 19.87
C PRO A 30 -28.53 0.30 19.17
N SER A 31 -28.11 0.00 17.94
CA SER A 31 -27.17 0.84 17.20
C SER A 31 -27.83 2.13 16.71
N PRO A 32 -27.26 3.32 17.00
CA PRO A 32 -27.72 4.60 16.47
C PRO A 32 -27.27 4.84 15.02
N MET A 33 -26.49 3.93 14.45
CA MET A 33 -25.97 4.05 13.09
C MET A 33 -27.12 3.98 12.08
N THR A 34 -27.08 4.89 11.12
CA THR A 34 -27.94 4.89 9.93
C THR A 34 -27.07 4.82 8.68
N CYS A 35 -27.66 4.44 7.56
CA CYS A 35 -26.94 4.33 6.30
C CYS A 35 -26.32 5.67 5.90
N ARG A 36 -25.03 5.65 5.53
CA ARG A 36 -24.28 6.85 5.17
C ARG A 36 -24.77 7.53 3.89
N PHE A 37 -25.52 6.80 3.05
CA PHE A 37 -25.98 7.28 1.74
C PHE A 37 -27.42 7.83 1.76
N CYS A 38 -28.35 7.22 2.53
CA CYS A 38 -29.75 7.68 2.58
C CYS A 38 -30.27 7.98 3.99
N ARG A 39 -29.44 7.84 5.03
CA ARG A 39 -29.78 8.09 6.45
C ARG A 39 -30.94 7.24 7.01
N GLN A 40 -31.32 6.15 6.35
CA GLN A 40 -32.33 5.18 6.82
C GLN A 40 -31.72 4.11 7.75
N ARG A 41 -32.55 3.39 8.53
CA ARG A 41 -32.10 2.32 9.46
C ARG A 41 -31.74 1.01 8.74
N HIS A 42 -30.59 1.01 8.07
CA HIS A 42 -29.93 -0.16 7.53
C HIS A 42 -28.42 0.07 7.40
N HIS A 43 -27.65 -1.01 7.34
CA HIS A 43 -26.21 -0.98 7.16
C HIS A 43 -25.86 -0.48 5.76
N SER A 44 -24.85 0.39 5.64
CA SER A 44 -24.47 1.00 4.35
C SER A 44 -24.08 -0.03 3.26
N MET A 45 -23.69 -1.25 3.64
CA MET A 45 -23.41 -2.36 2.71
C MET A 45 -24.65 -2.99 2.05
N LEU A 46 -25.85 -2.73 2.60
CA LEU A 46 -27.14 -3.19 2.07
C LEU A 46 -27.83 -2.11 1.22
N HIS A 47 -27.22 -0.93 1.11
CA HIS A 47 -27.75 0.20 0.37
C HIS A 47 -27.76 -0.09 -1.14
N LYS A 48 -28.91 0.14 -1.79
CA LYS A 48 -29.06 0.02 -3.24
C LYS A 48 -28.89 1.41 -3.84
N HIS A 49 -27.81 1.62 -4.59
CA HIS A 49 -27.66 2.84 -5.38
C HIS A 49 -28.66 2.79 -6.55
N PRO A 50 -29.39 3.88 -6.85
CA PRO A 50 -30.10 3.99 -8.11
C PRO A 50 -29.08 3.87 -9.25
N GLU A 51 -29.35 2.98 -10.20
CA GLU A 51 -28.46 2.73 -11.33
C GLU A 51 -28.37 3.98 -12.21
N SER A 52 -27.25 4.68 -12.10
CA SER A 52 -26.60 5.36 -13.21
C SER A 52 -25.09 5.26 -13.01
N THR A 53 -24.42 5.05 -14.12
CA THR A 53 -23.09 4.47 -14.33
C THR A 53 -21.92 5.28 -13.77
N ALA A 54 -20.88 4.55 -13.33
CA ALA A 54 -19.50 4.94 -12.96
C ALA A 54 -19.17 5.18 -11.45
N PRO A 55 -17.94 4.83 -10.99
CA PRO A 55 -17.73 4.26 -9.64
C PRO A 55 -17.04 5.17 -8.59
N VAL A 56 -17.51 5.01 -7.34
CA VAL A 56 -16.76 4.80 -6.06
C VAL A 56 -15.81 5.89 -5.47
N VAL A 57 -16.40 6.69 -4.57
CA VAL A 57 -16.08 7.02 -3.15
C VAL A 57 -14.75 6.52 -2.49
N ALA A 58 -13.91 7.47 -2.00
CA ALA A 58 -13.41 7.72 -0.61
C ALA A 58 -13.12 6.55 0.40
N ILE A 59 -12.21 6.56 1.40
CA ILE A 59 -11.31 7.52 2.11
C ILE A 59 -10.48 6.73 3.19
N ALA A 60 -9.22 7.14 3.49
CA ALA A 60 -8.40 7.13 4.76
C ALA A 60 -8.35 5.90 5.71
N THR A 61 -7.30 5.57 6.51
CA THR A 61 -5.96 6.09 6.92
C THR A 61 -5.26 4.94 7.69
N ILE A 62 -3.94 4.89 7.93
CA ILE A 62 -3.18 5.53 9.02
C ILE A 62 -1.68 5.23 8.77
N ASP A 63 -0.80 6.22 8.85
CA ASP A 63 0.44 6.13 9.62
C ASP A 63 1.16 7.49 9.77
N GLN A 64 1.66 7.71 10.98
CA GLN A 64 2.71 8.64 11.41
C GLN A 64 3.71 7.79 12.21
N PRO A 65 4.95 8.23 12.51
CA PRO A 65 5.62 9.48 12.12
C PRO A 65 7.05 9.25 11.56
N LEU A 66 7.63 10.22 10.87
CA LEU A 66 9.09 10.41 10.92
C LEU A 66 9.43 11.90 11.04
N GLN A 67 10.16 12.18 12.12
CA GLN A 67 10.78 13.46 12.43
C GLN A 67 12.03 13.67 11.56
N ALA A 68 12.31 14.96 11.39
CA ALA A 68 13.41 15.62 10.69
C ALA A 68 14.79 14.98 10.80
N MET A 69 15.56 15.05 9.71
CA MET A 69 16.99 15.39 9.75
C MET A 69 17.39 16.24 8.54
N ASP A 70 18.27 17.19 8.84
CA ASP A 70 18.90 18.21 8.02
C ASP A 70 19.82 17.69 6.91
N ALA A 71 20.14 18.65 6.03
CA ALA A 71 21.42 18.86 5.34
C ALA A 71 21.62 18.25 3.93
N SER A 72 21.59 19.16 2.96
CA SER A 72 22.47 19.27 1.79
C SER A 72 22.62 18.07 0.83
N ASP A 73 21.98 18.16 -0.34
CA ASP A 73 22.33 17.36 -1.54
C ASP A 73 22.40 18.29 -2.78
N PRO A 74 23.47 18.25 -3.61
CA PRO A 74 23.67 19.13 -4.77
C PRO A 74 22.81 18.81 -6.01
N ASN A 75 21.91 17.82 -5.97
CA ASN A 75 21.12 17.42 -7.13
C ASN A 75 19.74 18.09 -7.21
N LEU A 76 19.71 19.39 -7.53
CA LEU A 76 18.55 19.96 -8.23
C LEU A 76 18.71 19.71 -9.73
N GLN A 77 18.37 18.51 -10.20
CA GLN A 77 18.02 18.33 -11.60
C GLN A 77 16.59 18.84 -11.78
N THR A 78 16.48 20.09 -12.26
CA THR A 78 15.24 20.60 -12.85
C THR A 78 14.77 19.62 -13.93
N PRO A 79 13.52 19.14 -13.93
CA PRO A 79 13.05 18.25 -14.98
C PRO A 79 13.14 18.99 -16.33
N MET A 80 13.98 18.48 -17.24
CA MET A 80 14.04 18.96 -18.62
C MET A 80 12.75 18.54 -19.32
N ILE A 81 11.82 19.49 -19.46
CA ILE A 81 10.65 19.32 -20.32
C ILE A 81 11.14 19.27 -21.77
N ASN A 82 11.17 18.09 -22.37
CA ASN A 82 11.40 17.93 -23.80
C ASN A 82 10.19 18.49 -24.56
N LYS A 83 10.30 19.74 -25.02
CA LYS A 83 9.32 20.36 -25.92
C LYS A 83 9.55 19.85 -27.34
N VAL A 84 8.66 19.00 -27.83
CA VAL A 84 8.58 18.69 -29.26
C VAL A 84 7.67 19.73 -29.90
N SER A 85 8.24 20.66 -30.67
CA SER A 85 7.49 21.58 -31.50
C SER A 85 7.16 20.90 -32.83
N ALA A 86 5.90 20.54 -33.05
CA ALA A 86 5.42 20.12 -34.36
C ALA A 86 4.84 21.35 -35.10
N LEU A 87 5.38 21.66 -36.28
CA LEU A 87 4.83 22.69 -37.17
C LEU A 87 3.67 22.08 -37.96
N THR A 88 2.43 22.41 -37.63
CA THR A 88 1.27 22.06 -38.47
C THR A 88 0.85 23.25 -39.33
N LEU A 89 1.09 23.12 -40.64
CA LEU A 89 0.75 24.09 -41.69
C LEU A 89 -0.70 23.90 -42.18
N SER A 90 -1.71 23.92 -41.30
CA SER A 90 -3.11 23.87 -41.78
C SER A 90 -4.19 24.20 -40.74
N GLN A 91 -4.08 25.30 -40.02
CA GLN A 91 -5.25 25.87 -39.35
C GLN A 91 -5.38 27.36 -39.69
N PRO A 92 -6.61 27.87 -39.90
CA PRO A 92 -6.82 29.31 -40.05
C PRO A 92 -6.21 30.05 -38.85
N PRO A 93 -5.61 31.23 -39.05
CA PRO A 93 -4.99 31.98 -37.97
C PRO A 93 -6.04 32.26 -36.89
N ASN A 94 -5.94 31.54 -35.77
CA ASN A 94 -6.82 31.77 -34.64
C ASN A 94 -6.56 33.21 -34.14
N PRO A 95 -7.59 34.04 -33.94
CA PRO A 95 -7.39 35.38 -33.40
C PRO A 95 -6.73 35.30 -32.03
N TYR A 96 -5.77 36.20 -31.76
CA TYR A 96 -5.16 36.28 -30.44
C TYR A 96 -6.20 36.84 -29.47
N VAL A 97 -6.50 36.16 -28.36
CA VAL A 97 -7.54 36.60 -27.41
C VAL A 97 -6.87 37.24 -26.20
N LEU A 98 -7.20 38.50 -25.94
CA LEU A 98 -6.84 39.18 -24.70
C LEU A 98 -7.68 38.66 -23.54
N LEU A 99 -7.00 38.25 -22.47
CA LEU A 99 -7.63 37.99 -21.19
C LEU A 99 -7.78 39.31 -20.41
N PRO A 100 -8.87 39.51 -19.68
CA PRO A 100 -9.07 40.71 -18.88
C PRO A 100 -8.08 40.73 -17.71
N THR A 101 -7.20 41.73 -17.71
CA THR A 101 -6.22 41.96 -16.64
C THR A 101 -6.50 43.25 -15.86
N ALA A 102 -6.06 43.29 -14.61
CA ALA A 102 -6.12 44.46 -13.74
C ALA A 102 -4.88 44.54 -12.84
N ILE A 103 -4.32 45.72 -12.64
CA ILE A 103 -3.34 45.95 -11.57
C ILE A 103 -4.12 46.25 -10.29
N VAL A 104 -3.91 45.41 -9.28
CA VAL A 104 -4.60 45.50 -8.01
C VAL A 104 -3.60 45.52 -6.87
N ALA A 105 -3.98 46.09 -5.74
CA ALA A 105 -3.15 46.09 -4.55
C ALA A 105 -3.64 45.03 -3.56
N ILE A 106 -2.71 44.20 -3.08
CA ILE A 106 -2.97 43.15 -2.10
C ILE A 106 -2.29 43.50 -0.79
N GLN A 107 -3.03 43.27 0.30
CA GLN A 107 -2.54 43.44 1.65
C GLN A 107 -2.86 42.19 2.48
N GLY A 108 -1.86 41.68 3.20
CA GLY A 108 -2.01 40.59 4.17
C GLY A 108 -2.45 41.10 5.55
N GLN A 109 -2.02 40.39 6.60
CA GLN A 109 -2.20 40.83 8.00
C GLN A 109 -1.17 41.90 8.42
N THR A 110 -0.04 41.99 7.69
CA THR A 110 0.94 43.05 7.85
C THR A 110 0.46 44.36 7.21
N ALA A 111 0.97 45.51 7.66
CA ALA A 111 0.68 46.81 7.04
C ALA A 111 1.25 46.98 5.61
N ARG A 112 2.05 46.02 5.13
CA ARG A 112 2.65 46.03 3.79
C ARG A 112 1.60 45.79 2.69
N ARG A 113 1.55 46.70 1.73
CA ARG A 113 0.66 46.67 0.55
C ARG A 113 1.52 46.59 -0.70
N GLU A 114 1.23 45.62 -1.57
CA GLU A 114 1.98 45.39 -2.81
C GLU A 114 1.03 45.34 -4.01
N ASN A 115 1.45 45.93 -5.13
CA ASN A 115 0.70 45.88 -6.37
C ASN A 115 1.06 44.62 -7.16
N CYS A 116 0.05 43.96 -7.73
CA CYS A 116 0.26 42.80 -8.57
C CYS A 116 -0.72 42.78 -9.73
N ARG A 117 -0.31 42.12 -10.82
CA ARG A 117 -1.17 41.93 -11.99
C ARG A 117 -2.07 40.73 -11.78
N ALA A 118 -3.37 40.98 -11.88
CA ALA A 118 -4.41 39.99 -11.75
C ALA A 118 -5.04 39.69 -13.11
N VAL A 119 -5.39 38.43 -13.36
CA VAL A 119 -6.32 38.06 -14.43
C VAL A 119 -7.70 37.81 -13.82
N ILE A 120 -8.74 38.22 -14.54
CA ILE A 120 -10.12 38.02 -14.13
C ILE A 120 -10.66 36.80 -14.89
N ASP A 121 -11.06 35.76 -14.17
CA ASP A 121 -11.46 34.49 -14.76
C ASP A 121 -12.85 34.07 -14.25
N LEU A 122 -13.84 34.22 -15.14
CA LEU A 122 -15.21 33.77 -14.92
C LEU A 122 -15.36 32.25 -14.87
N GLY A 123 -14.40 31.50 -15.44
CA GLY A 123 -14.38 30.04 -15.42
C GLY A 123 -13.88 29.47 -14.09
N SER A 124 -13.28 30.30 -13.23
CA SER A 124 -12.74 29.86 -11.94
C SER A 124 -13.70 30.12 -10.79
N GLN A 125 -13.95 29.09 -9.98
CA GLN A 125 -14.65 29.21 -8.69
C GLN A 125 -13.73 29.72 -7.57
N LEU A 126 -12.41 29.55 -7.72
CA LEU A 126 -11.41 29.89 -6.70
C LEU A 126 -10.64 31.16 -7.11
N ASN A 127 -10.17 31.89 -6.11
CA ASN A 127 -9.13 32.90 -6.32
C ASN A 127 -7.76 32.25 -6.06
N LEU A 128 -6.80 32.48 -6.94
CA LEU A 128 -5.48 31.85 -6.86
C LEU A 128 -4.38 32.92 -6.77
N MET A 129 -3.32 32.64 -6.04
CA MET A 129 -2.16 33.51 -5.87
C MET A 129 -0.86 32.76 -6.15
N SER A 130 0.11 33.42 -6.78
CA SER A 130 1.45 32.85 -6.96
C SER A 130 2.17 32.73 -5.61
N ARG A 131 2.95 31.66 -5.41
CA ARG A 131 3.81 31.49 -4.22
C ARG A 131 4.74 32.69 -4.06
N ARG A 132 5.33 33.16 -5.16
CA ARG A 132 6.18 34.36 -5.22
C ARG A 132 5.53 35.57 -4.54
N MET A 133 4.26 35.85 -4.85
CA MET A 133 3.53 36.98 -4.27
C MET A 133 3.21 36.76 -2.79
N ALA A 134 2.82 35.54 -2.42
CA ALA A 134 2.57 35.19 -1.01
C ALA A 134 3.83 35.35 -0.14
N ASP A 135 4.98 34.92 -0.65
CA ASP A 135 6.28 35.04 0.02
C ASP A 135 6.73 36.51 0.10
N GLN A 136 6.55 37.28 -0.98
CA GLN A 136 6.87 38.72 -1.01
C GLN A 136 6.06 39.52 0.02
N LEU A 137 4.80 39.14 0.24
CA LEU A 137 3.93 39.73 1.27
C LEU A 137 4.12 39.10 2.66
N ALA A 138 4.97 38.07 2.80
CA ALA A 138 5.15 37.29 4.02
C ALA A 138 3.81 36.83 4.64
N LEU A 139 2.90 36.32 3.79
CA LEU A 139 1.56 35.93 4.24
C LEU A 139 1.60 34.71 5.16
N PRO A 140 0.84 34.69 6.26
CA PRO A 140 0.58 33.43 6.97
C PRO A 140 -0.29 32.54 6.09
N THR A 141 0.19 31.34 5.80
CA THR A 141 -0.49 30.38 4.91
C THR A 141 -0.94 29.15 5.70
N PHE A 142 -2.11 28.64 5.38
CA PHE A 142 -2.73 27.50 6.05
C PHE A 142 -2.81 26.32 5.08
N SER A 143 -2.36 25.14 5.51
CA SER A 143 -2.41 23.93 4.69
C SER A 143 -3.85 23.45 4.48
N THR A 144 -4.15 22.96 3.29
CA THR A 144 -5.40 22.24 3.00
C THR A 144 -5.12 20.95 2.23
N SER A 145 -5.90 19.90 2.52
CA SER A 145 -5.87 18.62 1.80
C SER A 145 -6.77 18.62 0.56
N GLN A 146 -7.43 19.74 0.25
CA GLN A 146 -8.26 19.88 -0.95
C GLN A 146 -7.37 20.08 -2.19
N GLY A 147 -7.55 19.21 -3.18
CA GLY A 147 -6.93 19.35 -4.49
C GLY A 147 -7.63 20.42 -5.33
N ILE A 148 -6.87 21.14 -6.16
CA ILE A 148 -7.40 22.09 -7.14
C ILE A 148 -7.44 21.37 -8.48
N SER A 149 -8.63 21.24 -9.07
CA SER A 149 -8.86 20.59 -10.36
C SER A 149 -9.15 21.63 -11.45
N GLY A 150 -8.46 21.49 -12.59
CA GLY A 150 -8.72 22.27 -13.80
C GLY A 150 -9.42 21.47 -14.90
N ILE A 151 -9.37 21.98 -16.13
CA ILE A 151 -9.89 21.29 -17.32
C ILE A 151 -9.16 19.95 -17.48
N GLY A 152 -9.90 18.84 -17.54
CA GLY A 152 -9.36 17.48 -17.66
C GLY A 152 -9.22 16.70 -16.34
N GLU A 153 -9.74 17.20 -15.22
CA GLU A 153 -9.76 16.52 -13.89
C GLU A 153 -8.40 16.16 -13.29
N THR A 154 -7.29 16.67 -13.83
CA THR A 154 -5.98 16.60 -13.16
C THR A 154 -6.01 17.43 -11.87
N ALA A 155 -6.02 16.75 -10.73
CA ALA A 155 -5.91 17.37 -9.42
C ALA A 155 -4.44 17.63 -9.08
N GLN A 156 -4.06 18.89 -8.85
CA GLN A 156 -2.76 19.20 -8.25
C GLN A 156 -2.83 19.00 -6.72
N GLY A 157 -1.87 18.24 -6.19
CA GLY A 157 -1.75 17.90 -4.77
C GLY A 157 -1.38 19.09 -3.87
N SER A 158 -1.78 18.98 -2.59
CA SER A 158 -1.63 19.93 -1.47
C SER A 158 -1.50 21.42 -1.83
N SER A 159 -2.60 22.16 -1.73
CA SER A 159 -2.59 23.62 -1.79
C SER A 159 -2.51 24.22 -0.38
N SER A 160 -1.96 25.43 -0.26
CA SER A 160 -2.10 26.24 0.95
C SER A 160 -2.97 27.45 0.63
N TRP A 161 -3.63 28.04 1.61
CA TRP A 161 -4.48 29.22 1.39
C TRP A 161 -4.13 30.34 2.37
N ALA A 162 -4.48 31.57 1.99
CA ALA A 162 -4.35 32.76 2.83
C ALA A 162 -5.58 33.65 2.66
N ARG A 163 -5.82 34.50 3.66
CA ARG A 163 -6.83 35.56 3.58
C ARG A 163 -6.15 36.90 3.36
N VAL A 164 -6.60 37.63 2.34
CA VAL A 164 -6.00 38.90 1.93
C VAL A 164 -7.07 39.94 1.64
N ARG A 165 -6.70 41.22 1.78
CA ARG A 165 -7.52 42.35 1.35
C ARG A 165 -7.09 42.80 -0.04
N LEU A 166 -7.99 42.62 -1.00
CA LEU A 166 -7.91 43.15 -2.35
C LEU A 166 -8.38 44.60 -2.37
N SER A 167 -7.61 45.50 -2.97
CA SER A 167 -7.97 46.91 -3.17
C SER A 167 -7.73 47.34 -4.61
N SER A 168 -8.66 48.09 -5.18
CA SER A 168 -8.44 48.80 -6.45
C SER A 168 -7.37 49.88 -6.28
N ILE A 169 -6.61 50.13 -7.36
CA ILE A 169 -5.74 51.32 -7.46
C ILE A 169 -6.43 52.48 -8.19
N ARG A 170 -7.64 52.26 -8.72
CA ARG A 170 -8.40 53.23 -9.54
C ARG A 170 -9.67 53.74 -8.87
N SER A 171 -10.14 53.06 -7.82
CA SER A 171 -11.35 53.41 -7.09
C SER A 171 -11.21 53.10 -5.60
N ASN A 172 -12.24 53.39 -4.81
CA ASN A 172 -12.34 53.02 -3.41
C ASN A 172 -12.75 51.54 -3.18
N PHE A 173 -12.82 50.72 -4.23
CA PHE A 173 -13.23 49.32 -4.10
C PHE A 173 -12.21 48.52 -3.28
N GLN A 174 -12.72 47.82 -2.26
CA GLN A 174 -11.95 46.89 -1.44
C GLN A 174 -12.79 45.66 -1.12
N LYS A 175 -12.16 44.49 -1.06
CA LYS A 175 -12.80 43.22 -0.71
C LYS A 175 -11.82 42.28 -0.01
N GLU A 176 -12.26 41.64 1.07
CA GLU A 176 -11.51 40.55 1.67
C GLU A 176 -11.81 39.25 0.92
N ILE A 177 -10.76 38.53 0.51
CA ILE A 177 -10.87 37.32 -0.29
C ILE A 177 -9.97 36.21 0.29
N VAL A 178 -10.38 34.97 0.07
CA VAL A 178 -9.53 33.79 0.29
C VAL A 178 -8.84 33.45 -1.01
N VAL A 179 -7.52 33.28 -0.96
CA VAL A 179 -6.67 32.91 -2.10
C VAL A 179 -5.99 31.59 -1.82
N PHE A 180 -5.99 30.69 -2.80
CA PHE A 180 -5.22 29.46 -2.78
C PHE A 180 -3.89 29.67 -3.49
N ILE A 181 -2.82 29.14 -2.92
CA ILE A 181 -1.46 29.46 -3.33
C ILE A 181 -0.92 28.30 -4.16
N LEU A 182 -0.47 28.65 -5.38
CA LEU A 182 0.14 27.74 -6.33
C LEU A 182 1.56 28.20 -6.67
N PRO A 183 2.49 27.29 -7.03
CA PRO A 183 3.84 27.67 -7.42
C PRO A 183 3.87 28.68 -8.58
N ARG A 184 2.98 28.51 -9.57
CA ARG A 184 2.82 29.40 -10.72
C ARG A 184 1.38 29.33 -11.25
N LEU A 185 0.80 30.47 -11.65
CA LEU A 185 -0.59 30.54 -12.14
C LEU A 185 -0.69 30.32 -13.65
N THR A 186 -0.02 31.15 -14.45
CA THR A 186 -0.07 31.09 -15.91
C THR A 186 1.25 31.59 -16.53
N LYS A 187 1.36 31.47 -17.86
CA LYS A 187 2.39 32.16 -18.65
C LYS A 187 2.13 33.67 -18.65
N ASN A 188 3.08 34.45 -19.16
CA ASN A 188 2.89 35.89 -19.29
C ASN A 188 1.63 36.19 -20.11
N GLN A 189 0.88 37.20 -19.66
CA GLN A 189 -0.32 37.68 -20.34
C GLN A 189 -0.16 39.17 -20.68
N PRO A 190 -0.47 39.56 -21.93
CA PRO A 190 -0.47 38.70 -23.10
C PRO A 190 0.87 37.97 -23.29
N SER A 191 0.89 36.90 -24.07
CA SER A 191 2.12 36.14 -24.36
C SER A 191 3.05 36.86 -25.35
N GLU A 192 2.51 37.80 -26.12
CA GLU A 192 3.21 38.67 -27.08
C GLU A 192 2.70 40.11 -26.91
N SER A 193 3.51 41.10 -27.29
CA SER A 193 3.09 42.51 -27.25
C SER A 193 2.03 42.78 -28.30
N ILE A 194 1.02 43.57 -27.94
CA ILE A 194 -0.05 43.98 -28.85
C ILE A 194 0.17 45.41 -29.30
N ASP A 195 0.18 45.64 -30.62
CA ASP A 195 0.33 46.97 -31.20
C ASP A 195 -0.80 47.91 -30.75
N GLU A 196 -0.42 49.12 -30.33
CA GLU A 196 -1.26 50.16 -29.70
C GLU A 196 -2.28 50.84 -30.65
N GLY A 197 -2.62 50.23 -31.79
CA GLY A 197 -3.62 50.76 -32.74
C GLY A 197 -5.08 50.78 -32.22
N LEU A 198 -5.26 50.64 -30.91
CA LEU A 198 -6.53 50.64 -30.21
C LEU A 198 -6.90 52.09 -29.86
N SER A 199 -7.90 52.64 -30.54
CA SER A 199 -8.44 53.98 -30.26
C SER A 199 -9.29 53.98 -28.98
N ILE A 200 -8.65 53.72 -27.82
CA ILE A 200 -9.31 53.75 -26.52
C ILE A 200 -9.63 55.23 -26.19
N PRO A 201 -10.89 55.56 -25.83
CA PRO A 201 -11.25 56.93 -25.47
C PRO A 201 -10.40 57.44 -24.31
N SER A 202 -9.89 58.67 -24.39
CA SER A 202 -9.05 59.27 -23.34
C SER A 202 -9.75 59.45 -21.98
N THR A 203 -11.09 59.37 -21.96
CA THR A 203 -11.91 59.40 -20.75
C THR A 203 -11.91 58.08 -19.98
N VAL A 204 -11.37 57.00 -20.56
CA VAL A 204 -11.35 55.65 -19.97
C VAL A 204 -10.11 55.47 -19.10
N VAL A 205 -10.33 55.11 -17.84
CA VAL A 205 -9.25 54.74 -16.90
C VAL A 205 -9.11 53.22 -16.87
N LEU A 206 -8.03 52.71 -17.46
CA LEU A 206 -7.77 51.27 -17.54
C LEU A 206 -7.42 50.67 -16.17
N ALA A 207 -7.94 49.46 -15.93
CA ALA A 207 -7.60 48.64 -14.77
C ALA A 207 -6.15 48.14 -14.84
N ASP A 208 -5.67 47.85 -16.05
CA ASP A 208 -4.28 47.50 -16.35
C ASP A 208 -3.76 48.38 -17.49
N PRO A 209 -2.94 49.42 -17.21
CA PRO A 209 -2.32 50.25 -18.24
C PRO A 209 -1.37 49.47 -19.15
N GLU A 210 -0.85 48.34 -18.67
CA GLU A 210 0.11 47.49 -19.37
C GLU A 210 -0.58 46.27 -19.99
N PHE A 211 -1.91 46.33 -20.22
CA PHE A 211 -2.70 45.22 -20.77
C PHE A 211 -2.16 44.68 -22.11
N GLY A 212 -1.50 45.53 -22.91
CA GLY A 212 -0.88 45.15 -24.17
C GLY A 212 0.54 44.58 -24.06
N GLN A 213 1.17 44.64 -22.89
CA GLN A 213 2.56 44.22 -22.68
C GLN A 213 2.63 42.86 -21.96
N PRO A 214 3.50 41.94 -22.39
CA PRO A 214 3.66 40.66 -21.72
C PRO A 214 4.17 40.80 -20.28
N GLY A 215 3.37 40.32 -19.31
CA GLY A 215 3.76 40.35 -17.90
C GLY A 215 3.29 39.12 -17.13
N SER A 216 3.97 38.81 -16.03
CA SER A 216 3.60 37.73 -15.13
C SER A 216 2.29 38.03 -14.40
N ILE A 217 1.46 37.01 -14.20
CA ILE A 217 0.23 37.10 -13.41
C ILE A 217 0.47 36.47 -12.04
N ASP A 218 0.20 37.23 -10.99
CA ASP A 218 0.37 36.81 -9.60
C ASP A 218 -0.94 36.53 -8.89
N LEU A 219 -2.06 36.94 -9.48
CA LEU A 219 -3.39 36.75 -8.93
C LEU A 219 -4.38 36.33 -10.03
N LEU A 220 -5.21 35.34 -9.74
CA LEU A 220 -6.37 34.98 -10.55
C LEU A 220 -7.61 35.23 -9.71
N LEU A 221 -8.51 36.07 -10.21
CA LEU A 221 -9.75 36.46 -9.55
C LEU A 221 -10.90 35.66 -10.15
N GLY A 222 -11.52 34.82 -9.34
CA GLY A 222 -12.64 33.98 -9.76
C GLY A 222 -13.96 34.74 -9.86
N ALA A 223 -15.01 34.03 -10.26
CA ALA A 223 -16.35 34.55 -10.49
C ALA A 223 -16.94 35.32 -9.28
N GLU A 224 -16.54 34.96 -8.06
CA GLU A 224 -16.97 35.62 -6.82
C GLU A 224 -16.53 37.09 -6.71
N VAL A 225 -15.34 37.42 -7.24
CA VAL A 225 -14.84 38.80 -7.24
C VAL A 225 -15.43 39.55 -8.43
N TYR A 226 -15.44 38.92 -9.61
CA TYR A 226 -15.93 39.54 -10.82
C TYR A 226 -17.39 40.00 -10.74
N SER A 227 -18.27 39.12 -10.24
CA SER A 227 -19.71 39.38 -10.10
C SER A 227 -20.03 40.62 -9.25
N ARG A 228 -19.13 41.02 -8.34
CA ARG A 228 -19.28 42.24 -7.52
C ARG A 228 -18.55 43.45 -8.08
N SER A 229 -17.65 43.25 -9.04
CA SER A 229 -16.86 44.33 -9.65
C SER A 229 -17.43 44.85 -10.96
N ILE A 230 -18.22 44.06 -11.69
CA ILE A 230 -18.76 44.46 -12.99
C ILE A 230 -19.70 45.68 -12.87
N ARG A 231 -19.64 46.59 -13.84
CA ARG A 231 -20.51 47.77 -13.96
C ARG A 231 -21.24 47.78 -15.32
N PRO A 232 -22.27 48.62 -15.52
CA PRO A 232 -23.02 48.62 -16.78
C PRO A 232 -22.25 49.07 -18.03
N GLY A 233 -21.11 49.78 -17.89
CA GLY A 233 -20.37 50.32 -19.02
C GLY A 233 -19.71 49.24 -19.89
N LEU A 234 -19.99 49.27 -21.19
CA LEU A 234 -19.39 48.37 -22.19
C LEU A 234 -19.07 49.19 -23.45
N ILE A 235 -17.83 49.10 -23.94
CA ILE A 235 -17.38 49.81 -25.15
C ILE A 235 -16.76 48.78 -26.09
N GLY A 236 -17.42 48.54 -27.23
CA GLY A 236 -16.83 47.78 -28.34
C GLY A 236 -15.97 48.70 -29.20
N LEU A 237 -14.74 48.30 -29.51
CA LEU A 237 -13.84 49.09 -30.37
C LEU A 237 -14.01 48.82 -31.88
N GLY A 238 -14.95 47.95 -32.26
CA GLY A 238 -15.25 47.53 -33.63
C GLY A 238 -14.96 46.05 -33.89
N ASP A 239 -15.30 45.57 -35.08
CA ASP A 239 -15.03 44.19 -35.50
C ASP A 239 -13.52 43.91 -35.52
N ASP A 240 -13.11 42.72 -35.08
CA ASP A 240 -11.71 42.29 -34.89
C ASP A 240 -10.88 43.07 -33.85
N LYS A 241 -11.51 43.87 -32.99
CA LYS A 241 -10.87 44.60 -31.89
C LYS A 241 -11.42 44.16 -30.53
N PRO A 242 -10.66 44.34 -29.44
CA PRO A 242 -11.11 43.95 -28.11
C PRO A 242 -12.24 44.86 -27.61
N THR A 243 -12.98 44.34 -26.65
CA THR A 243 -14.05 45.03 -25.95
C THR A 243 -13.54 45.52 -24.59
N LEU A 244 -14.03 46.68 -24.16
CA LEU A 244 -13.77 47.22 -22.84
C LEU A 244 -15.02 47.06 -21.97
N GLN A 245 -14.83 46.57 -20.75
CA GLN A 245 -15.87 46.45 -19.75
C GLN A 245 -15.51 47.31 -18.55
N GLU A 246 -16.44 48.15 -18.12
CA GLU A 246 -16.29 48.93 -16.91
C GLU A 246 -16.37 48.00 -15.70
N THR A 247 -15.42 48.14 -14.78
CA THR A 247 -15.47 47.49 -13.49
C THR A 247 -15.09 48.46 -12.38
N THR A 248 -15.33 48.09 -11.13
CA THR A 248 -14.84 48.82 -9.95
C THR A 248 -13.30 48.84 -9.87
N LEU A 249 -12.59 47.97 -10.58
CA LEU A 249 -11.12 47.96 -10.66
C LEU A 249 -10.58 48.94 -11.73
N GLY A 250 -11.45 49.51 -12.56
CA GLY A 250 -11.12 50.22 -13.79
C GLY A 250 -11.69 49.51 -15.02
N TRP A 251 -11.46 50.06 -16.20
CA TRP A 251 -11.89 49.43 -17.45
C TRP A 251 -10.93 48.29 -17.83
N ILE A 252 -11.47 47.08 -17.98
CA ILE A 252 -10.71 45.89 -18.39
C ILE A 252 -10.85 45.72 -19.90
N VAL A 253 -9.78 45.26 -20.56
CA VAL A 253 -9.73 45.02 -22.01
C VAL A 253 -9.67 43.53 -22.26
N PHE A 254 -10.57 42.98 -23.08
CA PHE A 254 -10.60 41.55 -23.38
C PHE A 254 -11.23 41.26 -24.74
N GLY A 255 -11.01 40.05 -25.27
CA GLY A 255 -11.56 39.61 -26.55
C GLY A 255 -10.52 39.53 -27.66
N ALA A 256 -10.99 39.19 -28.86
CA ALA A 256 -10.14 38.94 -30.01
C ALA A 256 -9.39 40.20 -30.46
N VAL A 257 -8.12 40.03 -30.82
CA VAL A 257 -7.27 41.06 -31.41
C VAL A 257 -6.68 40.52 -32.71
N ARG A 258 -6.80 41.32 -33.77
CA ARG A 258 -6.25 40.97 -35.08
C ARG A 258 -4.72 40.99 -35.07
N ARG A 259 -4.14 39.83 -35.37
CA ARG A 259 -2.68 39.66 -35.50
C ARG A 259 -2.24 40.17 -36.88
N ARG A 260 -1.42 41.22 -36.96
CA ARG A 260 -0.70 41.59 -38.19
C ARG A 260 0.57 40.74 -38.30
N VAL A 261 0.43 39.47 -38.68
CA VAL A 261 1.61 38.64 -39.01
C VAL A 261 1.87 38.74 -40.51
N PRO A 262 3.07 39.13 -40.97
CA PRO A 262 3.48 38.89 -42.35
C PRO A 262 3.32 37.39 -42.64
N ALA A 263 2.73 37.02 -43.78
CA ALA A 263 2.39 35.64 -44.14
C ALA A 263 3.55 34.62 -44.03
N ALA A 264 4.79 35.08 -43.92
CA ALA A 264 5.98 34.25 -43.74
C ALA A 264 6.27 33.80 -42.29
N MET A 265 5.56 34.29 -41.26
CA MET A 265 5.85 33.96 -39.86
C MET A 265 4.66 33.50 -39.01
N ALA A 266 3.54 33.11 -39.64
CA ALA A 266 2.38 32.54 -38.93
C ALA A 266 2.63 31.07 -38.51
N GLY A 267 3.67 30.82 -37.71
CA GLY A 267 3.85 29.56 -37.01
C GLY A 267 3.08 29.60 -35.70
N ASN A 268 1.88 29.03 -35.66
CA ASN A 268 1.22 28.77 -34.39
C ASN A 268 1.95 27.60 -33.70
N VAL A 269 2.73 27.90 -32.66
CA VAL A 269 3.35 26.86 -31.82
C VAL A 269 2.27 26.30 -30.89
N MET A 270 1.60 25.24 -31.34
CA MET A 270 0.79 24.42 -30.45
C MET A 270 1.74 23.64 -29.53
N THR A 271 1.95 24.12 -28.30
CA THR A 271 2.67 23.35 -27.30
C THR A 271 1.72 22.25 -26.80
N ILE A 272 1.77 21.07 -27.42
CA ILE A 272 1.19 19.87 -26.83
C ILE A 272 2.13 19.49 -25.68
N THR A 273 1.77 19.84 -24.45
CA THR A 273 2.32 19.15 -23.29
C THR A 273 1.74 17.75 -23.31
N ARG A 274 2.45 16.80 -23.93
CA ARG A 274 2.28 15.41 -23.53
C ARG A 274 2.65 15.34 -22.05
N GLU A 275 1.84 14.63 -21.26
CA GLU A 275 2.33 14.13 -19.98
C GLU A 275 3.70 13.53 -20.23
N ASP A 276 4.65 13.95 -19.40
CA ASP A 276 6.03 13.52 -19.53
C ASP A 276 6.03 11.99 -19.66
N PRO A 277 6.49 11.40 -20.78
CA PRO A 277 6.61 9.97 -20.86
C PRO A 277 7.71 9.50 -19.90
N LEU A 278 8.56 10.38 -19.37
CA LEU A 278 9.67 9.98 -18.50
C LEU A 278 9.24 9.17 -17.29
N PRO A 279 8.18 9.45 -16.51
CA PRO A 279 7.78 8.56 -15.42
C PRO A 279 7.25 7.21 -15.91
N ALA A 280 6.55 7.16 -17.05
CA ALA A 280 6.06 5.90 -17.63
C ALA A 280 7.18 5.10 -18.28
N LEU A 281 8.15 5.77 -18.91
CA LEU A 281 9.32 5.22 -19.56
C LEU A 281 10.40 4.84 -18.53
N GLU A 282 10.54 5.60 -17.44
CA GLU A 282 11.35 5.26 -16.27
C GLU A 282 10.72 4.08 -15.54
N LYS A 283 9.39 4.02 -15.42
CA LYS A 283 8.71 2.85 -14.87
C LYS A 283 8.84 1.65 -15.79
N PHE A 284 8.75 1.84 -17.11
CA PHE A 284 9.01 0.80 -18.12
C PHE A 284 10.47 0.34 -18.08
N TRP A 285 11.43 1.26 -18.00
CA TRP A 285 12.85 0.94 -17.87
C TRP A 285 13.18 0.34 -16.52
N LYS A 286 12.52 0.71 -15.41
CA LYS A 286 12.63 0.03 -14.11
C LYS A 286 12.01 -1.37 -14.11
N LEU A 287 11.08 -1.64 -15.02
CA LEU A 287 10.52 -2.98 -15.25
C LEU A 287 11.41 -3.82 -16.18
N ASP A 288 12.03 -3.20 -17.20
CA ASP A 288 12.95 -3.83 -18.17
C ASP A 288 14.39 -3.94 -17.65
N THR A 289 14.79 -3.11 -16.69
CA THR A 289 16.04 -3.29 -15.95
C THR A 289 15.79 -4.36 -14.91
N PHE A 290 16.41 -5.52 -15.12
CA PHE A 290 16.62 -6.48 -14.06
C PHE A 290 17.38 -5.77 -12.94
N ASN A 291 16.70 -5.37 -11.87
CA ASN A 291 17.37 -4.87 -10.67
C ASN A 291 18.17 -6.03 -10.08
N THR A 292 19.42 -6.17 -10.52
CA THR A 292 20.43 -7.08 -9.94
C THR A 292 20.91 -6.61 -8.57
N GLU A 293 20.51 -5.41 -8.14
CA GLU A 293 20.77 -4.94 -6.79
C GLU A 293 19.85 -5.66 -5.81
N VAL A 294 20.30 -6.82 -5.33
CA VAL A 294 19.77 -7.42 -4.11
C VAL A 294 19.87 -6.35 -3.02
N PRO A 295 18.75 -5.90 -2.42
CA PRO A 295 18.78 -4.87 -1.40
C PRO A 295 19.80 -5.25 -0.34
N ALA A 296 20.73 -4.34 -0.04
CA ALA A 296 21.75 -4.60 0.96
C ALA A 296 21.06 -4.96 2.29
N MET A 297 21.35 -6.16 2.82
CA MET A 297 20.77 -6.63 4.09
C MET A 297 20.95 -5.57 5.16
N THR A 298 19.87 -5.27 5.88
CA THR A 298 19.90 -4.38 7.04
C THR A 298 20.81 -4.95 8.12
N VAL A 299 21.26 -4.09 9.04
CA VAL A 299 22.10 -4.53 10.18
C VAL A 299 21.39 -5.61 11.02
N GLN A 300 20.07 -5.48 11.21
CA GLN A 300 19.28 -6.45 11.96
C GLN A 300 19.22 -7.82 11.27
N GLU A 301 19.06 -7.84 9.94
CA GLU A 301 19.06 -9.05 9.14
C GLU A 301 20.43 -9.74 9.13
N ARG A 302 21.52 -8.98 9.02
CA ARG A 302 22.89 -9.53 9.11
C ARG A 302 23.16 -10.17 10.47
N LEU A 303 22.79 -9.50 11.55
CA LEU A 303 22.93 -10.06 12.91
C LEU A 303 22.09 -11.33 13.09
N CYS A 304 20.90 -11.40 12.47
CA CYS A 304 20.06 -12.60 12.50
C CYS A 304 20.72 -13.76 11.71
N GLU A 305 21.32 -13.47 10.56
CA GLU A 305 22.07 -14.41 9.73
C GLU A 305 23.32 -14.94 10.46
N GLU A 306 24.15 -14.07 11.01
CA GLU A 306 25.32 -14.44 11.80
C GLU A 306 24.94 -15.27 13.03
N HIS A 307 23.87 -14.89 13.72
CA HIS A 307 23.34 -15.65 14.86
C HIS A 307 22.89 -17.04 14.43
N PHE A 308 22.19 -17.18 13.29
CA PHE A 308 21.77 -18.48 12.79
C PHE A 308 22.97 -19.37 12.48
N LEU A 309 23.93 -18.89 11.68
CA LEU A 309 25.10 -19.66 11.27
C LEU A 309 25.97 -20.09 12.46
N SER A 310 26.07 -19.26 13.49
CA SER A 310 26.84 -19.55 14.71
C SER A 310 26.17 -20.59 15.62
N ASN A 311 24.86 -20.81 15.48
CA ASN A 311 24.07 -21.59 16.44
C ASN A 311 23.28 -22.76 15.84
N VAL A 312 23.24 -22.90 14.50
CA VAL A 312 22.59 -24.05 13.85
C VAL A 312 23.41 -25.31 14.06
N GLN A 313 22.74 -26.40 14.44
CA GLN A 313 23.36 -27.69 14.70
C GLN A 313 22.51 -28.82 14.12
N ILE A 314 23.14 -29.92 13.72
CA ILE A 314 22.45 -31.17 13.38
C ILE A 314 22.52 -32.07 14.62
N CYS A 315 21.36 -32.44 15.15
CA CYS A 315 21.24 -33.31 16.31
C CYS A 315 21.56 -34.78 15.96
N PRO A 316 21.82 -35.64 16.97
CA PRO A 316 22.03 -37.08 16.74
C PRO A 316 20.84 -37.80 16.08
N ASP A 317 19.63 -37.28 16.25
CA ASP A 317 18.40 -37.75 15.57
C ASP A 317 18.26 -37.23 14.13
N GLN A 318 19.30 -36.57 13.63
CA GLN A 318 19.44 -35.92 12.32
C GLN A 318 18.66 -34.63 12.13
N ARG A 319 17.82 -34.21 13.08
CA ARG A 319 17.06 -32.95 12.95
C ARG A 319 17.95 -31.73 13.13
N LEU A 320 17.57 -30.63 12.51
CA LEU A 320 18.21 -29.34 12.76
C LEU A 320 17.74 -28.78 14.10
N MET A 321 18.67 -28.15 14.83
CA MET A 321 18.43 -27.40 16.04
C MET A 321 18.93 -25.98 15.88
N VAL A 322 18.11 -25.01 16.29
CA VAL A 322 18.40 -23.58 16.18
C VAL A 322 18.17 -22.87 17.51
N ARG A 323 18.74 -21.67 17.63
CA ARG A 323 18.48 -20.73 18.73
C ARG A 323 17.54 -19.61 18.31
N LEU A 324 16.82 -19.07 19.28
CA LEU A 324 15.95 -17.91 19.08
C LEU A 324 16.81 -16.63 18.97
N PRO A 325 16.72 -15.87 17.86
CA PRO A 325 17.56 -14.70 17.64
C PRO A 325 17.00 -13.49 18.40
N PHE A 326 17.35 -13.35 19.68
CA PHE A 326 16.89 -12.21 20.47
C PHE A 326 17.53 -10.88 20.01
N ALA A 327 16.69 -9.86 19.80
CA ALA A 327 17.06 -8.49 19.48
C ALA A 327 17.39 -7.69 20.75
N GLU A 328 16.67 -7.98 21.83
CA GLU A 328 16.75 -7.32 23.13
C GLU A 328 17.01 -8.34 24.23
N ASN A 329 17.31 -7.88 25.45
CA ASN A 329 17.53 -8.78 26.57
C ASN A 329 16.22 -9.46 26.98
N PRO A 330 16.10 -10.81 26.91
CA PRO A 330 14.87 -11.51 27.25
C PRO A 330 14.43 -11.34 28.72
N ARG A 331 15.31 -10.83 29.59
CA ARG A 331 15.02 -10.47 30.98
C ARG A 331 14.03 -9.31 31.11
N GLU A 332 13.81 -8.54 30.05
CA GLU A 332 12.86 -7.42 30.03
C GLU A 332 11.40 -7.86 29.82
N LEU A 333 11.18 -9.13 29.50
CA LEU A 333 9.84 -9.70 29.43
C LEU A 333 9.20 -9.77 30.81
N GLY A 334 7.97 -9.26 30.89
CA GLY A 334 7.15 -9.36 32.08
C GLY A 334 6.49 -10.72 32.27
N LYS A 335 5.60 -10.79 33.27
CA LYS A 335 4.82 -11.99 33.56
C LYS A 335 3.74 -12.21 32.49
N THR A 336 3.61 -13.45 32.03
CA THR A 336 2.63 -13.85 30.97
C THR A 336 1.68 -14.96 31.40
N LEU A 337 1.98 -15.70 32.46
CA LEU A 337 1.20 -16.86 32.90
C LEU A 337 -0.29 -16.55 33.11
N ALA A 338 -0.61 -15.48 33.85
CA ALA A 338 -1.99 -15.10 34.14
C ALA A 338 -2.77 -14.69 32.87
N LEU A 339 -2.08 -14.18 31.85
CA LEU A 339 -2.70 -13.88 30.56
C LEU A 339 -3.00 -15.18 29.80
N ALA A 340 -2.01 -16.08 29.71
CA ALA A 340 -2.15 -17.37 29.04
C ALA A 340 -3.27 -18.21 29.66
N GLN A 341 -3.34 -18.30 31.00
CA GLN A 341 -4.41 -19.00 31.72
C GLN A 341 -5.80 -18.42 31.42
N ARG A 342 -5.96 -17.09 31.47
CA ARG A 342 -7.25 -16.44 31.14
C ARG A 342 -7.69 -16.72 29.70
N ARG A 343 -6.75 -16.66 28.75
CA ARG A 343 -7.02 -16.97 27.33
C ARG A 343 -7.40 -18.43 27.15
N PHE A 344 -6.69 -19.34 27.80
CA PHE A 344 -6.98 -20.76 27.76
C PHE A 344 -8.34 -21.10 28.39
N SER A 345 -8.70 -20.56 29.56
CA SER A 345 -10.04 -20.77 30.13
C SER A 345 -11.17 -20.17 29.29
N SER A 346 -10.89 -19.15 28.48
CA SER A 346 -11.84 -18.68 27.47
C SER A 346 -11.95 -19.63 26.28
N LEU A 347 -10.86 -20.27 25.88
CA LEU A 347 -10.85 -21.30 24.85
C LEU A 347 -11.63 -22.53 25.32
N GLU A 348 -11.39 -23.02 26.54
CA GLU A 348 -12.11 -24.16 27.13
C GLU A 348 -13.64 -23.97 27.06
N ARG A 349 -14.15 -22.83 27.57
CA ARG A 349 -15.59 -22.50 27.50
C ARG A 349 -16.15 -22.46 26.08
N ARG A 350 -15.31 -22.18 25.08
CA ARG A 350 -15.71 -22.18 23.66
C ARG A 350 -15.74 -23.61 23.12
N LEU A 351 -14.73 -24.43 23.46
CA LEU A 351 -14.63 -25.83 23.05
C LEU A 351 -15.74 -26.69 23.67
N GLU A 352 -16.15 -26.41 24.91
CA GLU A 352 -17.27 -27.09 25.57
C GLU A 352 -18.60 -26.97 24.80
N ARG A 353 -18.77 -25.92 24.01
CA ARG A 353 -19.97 -25.67 23.21
C ARG A 353 -19.94 -26.35 21.84
N ASP A 354 -18.78 -26.87 21.43
CA ASP A 354 -18.56 -27.48 20.11
C ASP A 354 -17.71 -28.75 20.26
N PRO A 355 -18.35 -29.93 20.45
CA PRO A 355 -17.66 -31.19 20.64
C PRO A 355 -16.69 -31.57 19.51
N ALA A 356 -17.02 -31.24 18.26
CA ALA A 356 -16.17 -31.54 17.11
C ALA A 356 -14.89 -30.68 17.12
N MET A 357 -15.01 -29.41 17.49
CA MET A 357 -13.85 -28.53 17.68
C MET A 357 -12.99 -28.98 18.86
N LEU A 358 -13.60 -29.43 19.96
CA LEU A 358 -12.89 -29.98 21.12
C LEU A 358 -12.09 -31.22 20.73
N GLU A 359 -12.70 -32.18 20.04
CA GLU A 359 -12.03 -33.40 19.59
C GLU A 359 -10.83 -33.09 18.69
N GLY A 360 -11.02 -32.23 17.69
CA GLY A 360 -9.92 -31.82 16.80
C GLY A 360 -8.79 -31.09 17.52
N TYR A 361 -9.12 -30.25 18.51
CA TYR A 361 -8.13 -29.55 19.33
C TYR A 361 -7.34 -30.51 20.23
N VAL A 362 -8.04 -31.41 20.93
CA VAL A 362 -7.39 -32.41 21.79
C VAL A 362 -6.52 -33.35 20.97
N SER A 363 -7.01 -33.83 19.83
CA SER A 363 -6.23 -34.66 18.90
C SER A 363 -4.94 -33.96 18.44
N PHE A 364 -5.01 -32.66 18.14
CA PHE A 364 -3.81 -31.88 17.79
C PHE A 364 -2.81 -31.83 18.94
N MET A 365 -3.26 -31.53 20.16
CA MET A 365 -2.36 -31.41 21.33
C MET A 365 -1.77 -32.78 21.70
N ASP A 366 -2.57 -33.85 21.66
CA ASP A 366 -2.11 -35.23 21.86
C ASP A 366 -1.04 -35.62 20.81
N GLU A 367 -1.23 -35.27 19.54
CA GLU A 367 -0.23 -35.50 18.49
C GLU A 367 1.07 -34.71 18.78
N TYR A 368 0.94 -33.48 19.26
CA TYR A 368 2.08 -32.62 19.61
C TYR A 368 2.90 -33.19 20.77
N GLU A 369 2.24 -33.73 21.81
CA GLU A 369 2.90 -34.42 22.94
C GLU A 369 3.52 -35.76 22.49
N ARG A 370 2.76 -36.58 21.75
CA ARG A 370 3.19 -37.90 21.27
C ARG A 370 4.41 -37.83 20.35
N LEU A 371 4.51 -36.79 19.52
CA LEU A 371 5.67 -36.54 18.66
C LEU A 371 6.82 -35.85 19.41
N ASN A 372 6.70 -35.66 20.73
CA ASN A 372 7.65 -34.94 21.57
C ASN A 372 7.94 -33.51 21.08
N HIS A 373 6.99 -32.91 20.34
CA HIS A 373 7.06 -31.51 19.93
C HIS A 373 6.72 -30.58 21.10
N MET A 374 6.08 -31.10 22.16
CA MET A 374 6.02 -30.46 23.48
C MET A 374 6.32 -31.47 24.59
N THR A 375 6.79 -30.97 25.73
CA THR A 375 7.07 -31.78 26.92
C THR A 375 6.52 -31.08 28.16
N GLU A 376 5.88 -31.84 29.04
CA GLU A 376 5.37 -31.32 30.32
C GLU A 376 6.50 -30.88 31.25
N VAL A 377 6.24 -29.84 32.03
CA VAL A 377 7.22 -29.18 32.90
C VAL A 377 6.56 -28.85 34.23
N GLN A 378 7.32 -28.95 35.31
CA GLN A 378 6.85 -28.49 36.61
C GLN A 378 7.01 -26.97 36.71
N LEU A 379 6.01 -26.27 37.25
CA LEU A 379 6.06 -24.82 37.40
C LEU A 379 7.29 -24.36 38.21
N SER A 380 7.73 -25.17 39.18
CA SER A 380 8.91 -24.91 40.00
C SER A 380 10.24 -25.05 39.24
N SER A 381 10.27 -25.81 38.15
CA SER A 381 11.47 -25.97 37.31
C SER A 381 11.59 -24.92 36.21
N ILE A 382 10.57 -24.08 36.01
CA ILE A 382 10.59 -23.05 34.98
C ILE A 382 11.57 -21.94 35.38
N PRO A 383 12.51 -21.55 34.50
CA PRO A 383 13.44 -20.47 34.78
C PRO A 383 12.72 -19.15 35.12
N ARG A 384 13.38 -18.29 35.90
CA ARG A 384 12.82 -16.98 36.27
C ARG A 384 12.43 -16.14 35.05
N ASN A 385 13.22 -16.20 33.98
CA ASN A 385 12.93 -15.53 32.71
C ASN A 385 12.30 -16.56 31.77
N HIS A 386 11.02 -16.37 31.48
CA HIS A 386 10.25 -17.30 30.67
C HIS A 386 9.06 -16.58 30.04
N TYR A 387 8.42 -17.21 29.05
CA TYR A 387 7.30 -16.63 28.35
C TYR A 387 6.25 -17.70 28.01
N PHE A 388 5.03 -17.52 28.56
CA PHE A 388 3.85 -18.31 28.23
C PHE A 388 3.14 -17.72 27.02
N ILE A 389 3.15 -18.45 25.91
CA ILE A 389 2.48 -18.11 24.66
C ILE A 389 1.01 -18.53 24.76
N PRO A 390 0.05 -17.58 24.73
CA PRO A 390 -1.36 -17.91 24.59
C PRO A 390 -1.60 -18.63 23.26
N HIS A 391 -2.60 -19.51 23.21
CA HIS A 391 -2.95 -20.18 21.98
C HIS A 391 -4.45 -20.38 21.86
N HIS A 392 -4.91 -20.57 20.63
CA HIS A 392 -6.31 -20.81 20.29
C HIS A 392 -6.41 -21.68 19.05
N CYS A 393 -7.57 -22.29 18.79
CA CYS A 393 -7.81 -23.02 17.56
C CYS A 393 -8.58 -22.18 16.53
N VAL A 394 -8.33 -22.45 15.25
CA VAL A 394 -9.05 -21.93 14.09
C VAL A 394 -9.47 -23.08 13.20
N LEU A 395 -10.67 -22.99 12.62
CA LEU A 395 -11.16 -23.94 11.63
C LEU A 395 -10.75 -23.49 10.23
N LYS A 396 -10.22 -24.43 9.44
CA LYS A 396 -9.96 -24.28 8.02
C LYS A 396 -10.70 -25.41 7.30
N PRO A 397 -11.98 -25.22 6.94
CA PRO A 397 -12.80 -26.27 6.33
C PRO A 397 -12.21 -26.78 5.01
N ASP A 398 -11.49 -25.93 4.28
CA ASP A 398 -10.85 -26.23 2.98
C ASP A 398 -9.47 -26.91 3.10
N SER A 399 -9.02 -27.22 4.32
CA SER A 399 -7.72 -27.85 4.57
C SER A 399 -7.79 -29.36 4.31
N SER A 400 -7.02 -29.86 3.33
CA SER A 400 -7.01 -31.28 2.93
C SER A 400 -6.52 -32.24 4.02
N THR A 401 -5.69 -31.77 4.98
CA THR A 401 -5.08 -32.64 6.00
C THR A 401 -5.73 -32.55 7.38
N THR A 402 -6.13 -31.35 7.81
CA THR A 402 -6.65 -31.12 9.16
C THR A 402 -7.54 -29.88 9.14
N LYS A 403 -8.83 -30.07 9.46
CA LYS A 403 -9.84 -29.01 9.50
C LYS A 403 -9.64 -28.02 10.65
N LEU A 404 -8.80 -28.35 11.62
CA LEU A 404 -8.48 -27.50 12.79
C LEU A 404 -6.97 -27.27 12.87
N ARG A 405 -6.57 -26.02 13.14
CA ARG A 405 -5.18 -25.64 13.44
C ARG A 405 -5.13 -24.89 14.77
N VAL A 406 -4.14 -25.21 15.60
CA VAL A 406 -3.82 -24.40 16.80
C VAL A 406 -2.89 -23.28 16.38
N VAL A 407 -3.13 -22.07 16.86
CA VAL A 407 -2.35 -20.86 16.60
C VAL A 407 -1.74 -20.39 17.91
N PHE A 408 -0.44 -20.16 17.91
CA PHE A 408 0.32 -19.65 19.05
C PHE A 408 0.53 -18.14 18.88
N ASP A 409 0.07 -17.34 19.84
CA ASP A 409 0.10 -15.88 19.81
C ASP A 409 1.33 -15.32 20.56
N ALA A 410 2.47 -15.31 19.89
CA ALA A 410 3.71 -14.74 20.45
C ALA A 410 3.74 -13.19 20.43
N SER A 411 2.68 -12.55 19.93
CA SER A 411 2.50 -11.10 19.94
C SER A 411 1.73 -10.61 21.18
N ALA A 412 1.26 -11.51 22.04
CA ALA A 412 0.58 -11.16 23.27
C ALA A 412 1.49 -10.32 24.20
N PRO A 413 1.07 -9.13 24.67
CA PRO A 413 1.91 -8.33 25.54
C PRO A 413 2.07 -8.99 26.92
N SER A 414 3.30 -9.01 27.44
CA SER A 414 3.58 -9.35 28.83
C SER A 414 3.19 -8.21 29.77
N SER A 415 3.36 -8.39 31.08
CA SER A 415 3.09 -7.33 32.07
C SER A 415 3.93 -6.06 31.89
N THR A 416 5.01 -6.09 31.09
CA THR A 416 5.82 -4.91 30.74
C THR A 416 5.38 -4.25 29.43
N GLY A 417 4.35 -4.78 28.75
CA GLY A 417 3.88 -4.29 27.45
C GLY A 417 4.64 -4.88 26.25
N LYS A 418 5.82 -5.47 26.44
CA LYS A 418 6.58 -6.17 25.39
C LYS A 418 6.07 -7.59 25.17
N SER A 419 5.99 -8.02 23.91
CA SER A 419 5.71 -9.41 23.52
C SER A 419 7.00 -10.16 23.15
N LEU A 420 6.91 -11.48 23.00
CA LEU A 420 8.04 -12.28 22.51
C LEU A 420 8.45 -11.83 21.10
N ASN A 421 7.48 -11.53 20.23
CA ASN A 421 7.75 -11.04 18.88
C ASN A 421 8.43 -9.68 18.84
N ASN A 422 8.23 -8.81 19.84
CA ASN A 422 8.92 -7.52 19.88
C ASN A 422 10.42 -7.68 20.14
N ILE A 423 10.83 -8.73 20.85
CA ILE A 423 12.23 -8.93 21.25
C ILE A 423 12.96 -9.96 20.39
N LEU A 424 12.31 -10.53 19.37
CA LEU A 424 12.92 -11.45 18.42
C LEU A 424 13.28 -10.72 17.12
N ARG A 425 14.46 -10.99 16.59
CA ARG A 425 14.88 -10.47 15.28
C ARG A 425 14.08 -11.16 14.18
N VAL A 426 13.65 -10.36 13.20
CA VAL A 426 13.15 -10.86 11.93
C VAL A 426 14.35 -10.97 11.00
N GLY A 427 14.62 -12.18 10.50
CA GLY A 427 15.67 -12.38 9.51
C GLY A 427 15.23 -11.96 8.10
N PRO A 428 16.17 -11.88 7.16
CA PRO A 428 15.88 -11.48 5.78
C PRO A 428 14.92 -12.46 5.10
N THR A 429 14.25 -12.01 4.05
CA THR A 429 13.53 -12.93 3.17
C THR A 429 14.55 -13.72 2.35
N VAL A 430 14.69 -15.01 2.66
CA VAL A 430 15.69 -15.87 2.01
C VAL A 430 15.14 -16.65 0.82
N GLN A 431 13.83 -16.86 0.80
CA GLN A 431 13.14 -17.54 -0.30
C GLN A 431 13.09 -16.68 -1.56
N SER A 432 13.10 -17.33 -2.73
CA SER A 432 12.83 -16.66 -4.00
C SER A 432 11.41 -16.08 -4.01
N ASP A 433 11.19 -15.01 -4.77
CA ASP A 433 9.87 -14.44 -4.89
C ASP A 433 8.92 -15.44 -5.58
N LEU A 434 7.65 -15.44 -5.14
CA LEU A 434 6.65 -16.40 -5.62
C LEU A 434 6.45 -16.29 -7.14
N LEU A 435 6.56 -15.10 -7.72
CA LEU A 435 6.41 -14.90 -9.17
C LEU A 435 7.55 -15.60 -9.93
N SER A 436 8.80 -15.42 -9.51
CA SER A 436 9.95 -16.11 -10.11
C SER A 436 9.90 -17.62 -9.95
N ILE A 437 9.38 -18.13 -8.83
CA ILE A 437 9.12 -19.57 -8.63
C ILE A 437 8.08 -20.05 -9.64
N LEU A 438 6.95 -19.36 -9.76
CA LEU A 438 5.87 -19.72 -10.68
C LEU A 438 6.30 -19.62 -12.16
N LEU A 439 7.09 -18.61 -12.52
CA LEU A 439 7.62 -18.46 -13.88
C LEU A 439 8.53 -19.62 -14.24
N ARG A 440 9.50 -19.98 -13.38
CA ARG A 440 10.38 -21.13 -13.62
C ARG A 440 9.61 -22.43 -13.66
N PHE A 441 8.67 -22.64 -12.74
CA PHE A 441 7.77 -23.80 -12.75
C PHE A 441 7.04 -23.93 -14.10
N ARG A 442 6.55 -22.83 -14.69
CA ARG A 442 5.86 -22.84 -15.99
C ARG A 442 6.78 -23.05 -17.19
N THR A 443 8.09 -22.87 -17.05
CA THR A 443 9.03 -23.14 -18.16
C THR A 443 9.32 -24.62 -18.36
N HIS A 444 9.08 -25.45 -17.35
CA HIS A 444 9.42 -26.87 -17.39
C HIS A 444 8.35 -27.72 -18.06
N ARG A 445 8.79 -28.66 -18.90
CA ARG A 445 7.91 -29.66 -19.53
C ARG A 445 7.37 -30.70 -18.54
N PHE A 446 8.21 -31.16 -17.61
CA PHE A 446 7.88 -32.15 -16.58
C PHE A 446 7.96 -31.49 -15.21
N VAL A 447 6.84 -31.43 -14.49
CA VAL A 447 6.72 -30.68 -13.24
C VAL A 447 6.18 -31.56 -12.11
N PHE A 448 6.61 -31.24 -10.90
CA PHE A 448 6.08 -31.82 -9.68
C PHE A 448 5.96 -30.77 -8.56
N THR A 449 5.03 -31.00 -7.65
CA THR A 449 4.85 -30.20 -6.43
C THR A 449 4.86 -31.11 -5.22
N ALA A 450 5.35 -30.61 -4.09
CA ALA A 450 5.32 -31.32 -2.81
C ALA A 450 5.30 -30.33 -1.64
N ASP A 451 4.94 -30.79 -0.44
CA ASP A 451 4.85 -30.02 0.80
C ASP A 451 5.75 -30.64 1.88
N VAL A 452 6.52 -29.84 2.62
CA VAL A 452 7.33 -30.33 3.74
C VAL A 452 6.43 -30.63 4.93
N GLU A 453 6.37 -31.91 5.31
CA GLU A 453 5.50 -32.35 6.39
C GLU A 453 5.82 -31.61 7.70
N LYS A 454 4.87 -30.78 8.14
CA LYS A 454 4.93 -30.09 9.44
C LYS A 454 6.26 -29.31 9.59
N MET A 455 6.73 -28.65 8.53
CA MET A 455 8.05 -28.02 8.41
C MET A 455 8.62 -27.41 9.71
N TYR A 456 7.92 -26.47 10.32
CA TYR A 456 8.36 -25.81 11.57
C TYR A 456 8.60 -26.79 12.72
N ARG A 457 7.76 -27.83 12.83
CA ARG A 457 7.84 -28.87 13.88
C ARG A 457 8.99 -29.85 13.64
N GLN A 458 9.63 -29.83 12.49
CA GLN A 458 10.81 -30.67 12.22
C GLN A 458 12.11 -30.08 12.77
N ILE A 459 12.09 -28.80 13.16
CA ILE A 459 13.28 -28.05 13.60
C ILE A 459 13.20 -27.86 15.12
N TRP A 460 14.22 -28.34 15.83
CA TRP A 460 14.33 -28.20 17.28
C TRP A 460 14.74 -26.79 17.70
N VAL A 461 14.23 -26.35 18.84
CA VAL A 461 14.71 -25.17 19.55
C VAL A 461 15.65 -25.61 20.66
N HIS A 462 16.79 -24.92 20.74
CA HIS A 462 17.83 -25.20 21.71
C HIS A 462 17.28 -25.20 23.16
N PRO A 463 17.69 -26.14 24.04
CA PRO A 463 17.14 -26.27 25.39
C PRO A 463 17.13 -25.00 26.24
N GLN A 464 18.15 -24.14 26.10
CA GLN A 464 18.24 -22.87 26.81
C GLN A 464 17.13 -21.86 26.43
N ASP A 465 16.55 -21.98 25.24
CA ASP A 465 15.58 -21.03 24.71
C ASP A 465 14.12 -21.55 24.87
N LYS A 466 13.96 -22.83 25.24
CA LYS A 466 12.63 -23.45 25.46
C LYS A 466 11.79 -22.73 26.53
N GLY A 467 12.44 -22.05 27.48
CA GLY A 467 11.80 -21.19 28.48
C GLY A 467 10.91 -20.09 27.89
N TYR A 468 11.15 -19.69 26.65
CA TYR A 468 10.39 -18.63 25.97
C TYR A 468 9.24 -19.16 25.10
N GLN A 469 9.06 -20.48 25.02
CA GLN A 469 7.98 -21.11 24.29
C GLN A 469 7.14 -22.02 25.21
N LEU A 470 6.62 -21.46 26.31
CA LEU A 470 5.75 -22.21 27.22
C LEU A 470 4.28 -22.08 26.82
N ILE A 471 3.49 -23.10 27.13
CA ILE A 471 2.02 -23.03 27.02
C ILE A 471 1.36 -23.62 28.28
N VAL A 472 0.09 -23.29 28.47
CA VAL A 472 -0.77 -23.89 29.50
C VAL A 472 -1.82 -24.75 28.81
N TRP A 473 -1.98 -26.00 29.21
CA TRP A 473 -2.96 -26.90 28.61
C TRP A 473 -3.39 -27.96 29.60
N ARG A 474 -4.60 -28.50 29.42
CA ARG A 474 -5.12 -29.70 30.09
C ARG A 474 -6.19 -30.30 29.20
N ARG A 475 -6.40 -31.61 29.32
CA ARG A 475 -7.37 -32.33 28.49
C ARG A 475 -8.78 -32.07 28.98
N ASN A 476 -8.95 -32.05 30.30
CA ASN A 476 -10.24 -31.90 30.97
C ASN A 476 -10.23 -30.68 31.91
N PRO A 477 -11.27 -29.83 31.92
CA PRO A 477 -11.41 -28.73 32.88
C PRO A 477 -11.33 -29.12 34.37
N LEU A 478 -11.58 -30.39 34.69
CA LEU A 478 -11.46 -30.95 36.04
C LEU A 478 -10.00 -31.28 36.42
N GLU A 479 -9.11 -31.42 35.43
CA GLU A 479 -7.69 -31.66 35.67
C GLU A 479 -7.01 -30.39 36.16
N LYS A 480 -5.91 -30.58 36.90
CA LYS A 480 -5.01 -29.48 37.26
C LYS A 480 -4.41 -28.88 35.99
N MET A 481 -4.15 -27.58 36.02
CA MET A 481 -3.47 -26.90 34.92
C MET A 481 -2.06 -27.48 34.76
N ARG A 482 -1.71 -27.93 33.55
CA ARG A 482 -0.38 -28.42 33.20
C ARG A 482 0.35 -27.38 32.35
N TYR A 483 1.67 -27.47 32.34
CA TYR A 483 2.57 -26.53 31.69
C TYR A 483 3.49 -27.29 30.75
N PHE A 484 3.71 -26.77 29.55
CA PHE A 484 4.51 -27.46 28.54
C PHE A 484 5.51 -26.51 27.90
N HIS A 485 6.74 -26.98 27.64
CA HIS A 485 7.65 -26.34 26.70
C HIS A 485 7.36 -26.86 25.30
N LEU A 486 7.26 -25.95 24.32
CA LEU A 486 7.32 -26.31 22.91
C LEU A 486 8.79 -26.52 22.53
N ASN A 487 9.10 -27.71 22.04
CA ASN A 487 10.46 -28.16 21.75
C ASN A 487 10.94 -27.72 20.37
N THR A 488 10.02 -27.38 19.46
CA THR A 488 10.32 -27.07 18.06
C THR A 488 10.18 -25.58 17.77
N VAL A 489 10.61 -25.15 16.58
CA VAL A 489 10.31 -23.80 16.10
C VAL A 489 8.80 -23.63 16.05
N THR A 490 8.29 -22.62 16.78
CA THR A 490 6.85 -22.39 16.90
C THR A 490 6.40 -21.33 15.91
N TYR A 491 5.53 -21.70 14.98
CA TYR A 491 4.88 -20.75 14.08
C TYR A 491 4.05 -19.74 14.89
N GLY A 492 4.00 -18.48 14.41
CA GLY A 492 3.46 -17.35 15.17
C GLY A 492 4.52 -16.54 15.90
N THR A 493 5.75 -17.06 16.02
CA THR A 493 6.93 -16.25 16.38
C THR A 493 7.47 -15.49 15.17
N ALA A 494 7.98 -14.27 15.38
CA ALA A 494 8.45 -13.38 14.33
C ALA A 494 9.64 -13.96 13.53
N CYS A 495 10.49 -14.75 14.17
CA CYS A 495 11.66 -15.37 13.54
C CYS A 495 11.36 -16.72 12.86
N ALA A 496 10.22 -17.37 13.14
CA ALA A 496 9.95 -18.73 12.68
C ALA A 496 10.04 -18.91 11.15
N PRO A 497 9.45 -18.02 10.31
CA PRO A 497 9.54 -18.18 8.85
C PRO A 497 10.98 -18.17 8.35
N TYR A 498 11.79 -17.24 8.86
CA TYR A 498 13.21 -17.14 8.54
C TYR A 498 13.97 -18.41 9.00
N LEU A 499 13.81 -18.81 10.26
CA LEU A 499 14.52 -19.99 10.79
C LEU A 499 14.20 -21.25 9.99
N ALA A 500 12.92 -21.45 9.62
CA ALA A 500 12.49 -22.61 8.86
C ALA A 500 13.05 -22.62 7.44
N THR A 501 12.87 -21.52 6.70
CA THR A 501 13.35 -21.41 5.31
C THR A 501 14.89 -21.44 5.23
N LYS A 502 15.58 -20.82 6.19
CA LYS A 502 17.05 -20.85 6.26
C LYS A 502 17.58 -22.25 6.54
N CYS A 503 16.86 -23.07 7.32
CA CYS A 503 17.21 -24.48 7.51
C CYS A 503 17.23 -25.25 6.18
N LEU A 504 16.25 -25.02 5.28
CA LEU A 504 16.26 -25.63 3.95
C LEU A 504 17.49 -25.23 3.14
N GLN A 505 17.80 -23.93 3.11
CA GLN A 505 18.98 -23.43 2.40
C GLN A 505 20.29 -23.95 3.00
N HIS A 506 20.37 -24.05 4.33
CA HIS A 506 21.54 -24.57 5.01
C HIS A 506 21.81 -26.03 4.61
N LEU A 507 20.76 -26.85 4.45
CA LEU A 507 20.90 -28.22 3.95
C LEU A 507 21.34 -28.25 2.49
N ALA A 508 20.75 -27.40 1.65
CA ALA A 508 21.13 -27.31 0.24
C ALA A 508 22.60 -26.89 0.05
N GLN A 509 23.07 -25.89 0.80
CA GLN A 509 24.46 -25.41 0.76
C GLN A 509 25.47 -26.47 1.24
N ARG A 510 25.03 -27.44 2.05
CA ARG A 510 25.85 -28.54 2.58
C ARG A 510 25.69 -29.83 1.77
N ALA A 511 24.81 -29.84 0.77
CA ALA A 511 24.61 -31.00 -0.07
C ALA A 511 25.91 -31.30 -0.85
N PRO A 512 26.24 -32.59 -1.06
CA PRO A 512 27.38 -32.96 -1.89
C PRO A 512 27.16 -32.52 -3.33
N THR A 513 28.24 -32.29 -4.07
CA THR A 513 28.18 -31.89 -5.49
C THR A 513 27.38 -32.88 -6.36
N SER A 514 27.33 -34.16 -5.98
CA SER A 514 26.50 -35.17 -6.65
C SER A 514 24.99 -34.91 -6.55
N GLN A 515 24.56 -34.06 -5.62
CA GLN A 515 23.17 -33.67 -5.37
C GLN A 515 22.89 -32.20 -5.73
N GLN A 516 23.76 -31.57 -6.54
CA GLN A 516 23.68 -30.15 -6.87
C GLN A 516 22.32 -29.76 -7.48
N LEU A 517 21.76 -30.61 -8.33
CA LEU A 517 20.52 -30.32 -9.05
C LEU A 517 19.31 -30.25 -8.11
N GLY A 518 19.29 -31.07 -7.05
CA GLY A 518 18.33 -30.95 -5.95
C GLY A 518 18.64 -29.80 -5.00
N ALA A 519 19.92 -29.51 -4.73
CA ALA A 519 20.33 -28.39 -3.89
C ALA A 519 19.92 -27.03 -4.49
N ASP A 520 20.10 -26.85 -5.80
CA ASP A 520 19.68 -25.65 -6.53
C ASP A 520 18.15 -25.51 -6.50
N ALA A 521 17.43 -26.62 -6.69
CA ALA A 521 15.97 -26.63 -6.57
C ALA A 521 15.51 -26.27 -5.15
N ILE A 522 16.18 -26.75 -4.09
CA ILE A 522 15.82 -26.38 -2.71
C ILE A 522 16.01 -24.87 -2.47
N GLN A 523 17.11 -24.31 -2.99
CA GLN A 523 17.41 -22.89 -2.81
C GLN A 523 16.43 -21.98 -3.55
N GLN A 524 15.98 -22.41 -4.73
CA GLN A 524 15.25 -21.52 -5.60
C GLN A 524 13.75 -21.86 -5.73
N ASN A 525 13.32 -23.11 -5.57
CA ASN A 525 11.98 -23.58 -5.94
C ASN A 525 11.04 -23.83 -4.75
N PHE A 526 11.46 -23.47 -3.53
CA PHE A 526 10.61 -23.52 -2.34
C PHE A 526 9.97 -22.17 -2.04
N TYR A 527 8.66 -22.19 -1.82
CA TYR A 527 7.91 -21.12 -1.19
C TYR A 527 7.46 -21.60 0.19
N VAL A 528 8.19 -21.20 1.23
CA VAL A 528 8.02 -21.71 2.60
C VAL A 528 8.13 -23.26 2.63
N ASP A 529 7.03 -23.98 2.84
CA ASP A 529 6.93 -25.44 2.91
C ASP A 529 6.59 -26.08 1.56
N ASP A 530 6.13 -25.31 0.57
CA ASP A 530 5.75 -25.81 -0.75
C ASP A 530 6.94 -25.82 -1.72
N CYS A 531 7.21 -26.96 -2.34
CA CYS A 531 8.15 -27.15 -3.43
C CYS A 531 7.41 -27.14 -4.77
N LEU A 532 7.83 -26.29 -5.70
CA LEU A 532 7.31 -26.24 -7.08
C LEU A 532 8.47 -26.33 -8.06
N SER A 533 8.77 -27.55 -8.56
CA SER A 533 9.97 -27.80 -9.35
C SER A 533 9.68 -28.63 -10.61
N GLY A 534 10.66 -28.73 -11.49
CA GLY A 534 10.55 -29.49 -12.72
C GLY A 534 11.83 -29.44 -13.57
N ALA A 535 11.76 -30.10 -14.72
CA ALA A 535 12.79 -30.07 -15.75
C ALA A 535 12.18 -30.29 -17.15
N ASP A 536 12.98 -30.12 -18.20
CA ASP A 536 12.53 -30.30 -19.58
C ASP A 536 12.58 -31.76 -20.04
N THR A 537 13.36 -32.59 -19.34
CA THR A 537 13.42 -34.04 -19.54
C THR A 537 12.89 -34.78 -18.32
N LEU A 538 12.28 -35.95 -18.56
CA LEU A 538 11.69 -36.75 -17.48
C LEU A 538 12.77 -37.29 -16.54
N GLU A 539 13.91 -37.70 -17.09
CA GLU A 539 15.06 -38.24 -16.36
C GLU A 539 15.64 -37.19 -15.40
N GLU A 540 15.77 -35.94 -15.84
CA GLU A 540 16.26 -34.86 -14.98
C GLU A 540 15.28 -34.49 -13.88
N ALA A 541 13.97 -34.46 -14.19
CA ALA A 541 12.94 -34.19 -13.19
C ALA A 541 12.90 -35.28 -12.10
N ILE A 542 13.03 -36.56 -12.48
CA ILE A 542 13.16 -37.69 -11.54
C ILE A 542 14.42 -37.54 -10.69
N ARG A 543 15.57 -37.26 -11.33
CA ARG A 543 16.83 -37.05 -10.62
C ARG A 543 16.74 -35.87 -9.65
N GLN A 544 16.09 -34.78 -10.03
CA GLN A 544 15.86 -33.62 -9.17
C GLN A 544 15.04 -34.00 -7.94
N ARG A 545 13.88 -34.63 -8.15
CA ARG A 545 12.99 -35.14 -7.11
C ARG A 545 13.76 -35.98 -6.09
N ASP A 546 14.52 -36.96 -6.58
CA ASP A 546 15.25 -37.90 -5.72
C ASP A 546 16.36 -37.22 -4.92
N GLN A 547 17.08 -36.27 -5.54
CA GLN A 547 18.08 -35.46 -4.83
C GLN A 547 17.44 -34.57 -3.76
N ILE A 548 16.31 -33.92 -4.04
CA ILE A 548 15.57 -33.13 -3.04
C ILE A 548 15.16 -34.04 -1.87
N CYS A 549 14.55 -35.19 -2.16
CA CYS A 549 14.15 -36.18 -1.15
C CYS A 549 15.33 -36.64 -0.29
N ALA A 550 16.50 -36.88 -0.90
CA ALA A 550 17.69 -37.31 -0.18
C ALA A 550 18.27 -36.19 0.72
N ILE A 551 18.38 -34.97 0.20
CA ILE A 551 18.90 -33.82 0.96
C ILE A 551 17.99 -33.53 2.17
N LEU A 552 16.68 -33.39 1.94
CA LEU A 552 15.75 -33.06 3.02
C LEU A 552 15.53 -34.26 3.97
N GLY A 553 15.52 -35.48 3.44
CA GLY A 553 15.44 -36.71 4.20
C GLY A 553 16.60 -36.89 5.18
N SER A 554 17.80 -36.38 4.83
CA SER A 554 18.97 -36.37 5.72
C SER A 554 18.74 -35.57 7.00
N ALA A 555 17.74 -34.69 7.04
CA ALA A 555 17.38 -33.87 8.19
C ALA A 555 15.95 -34.12 8.72
N LYS A 556 15.34 -35.27 8.38
CA LYS A 556 13.94 -35.64 8.71
C LYS A 556 12.87 -34.69 8.15
N LEU A 557 13.19 -33.90 7.12
CA LEU A 557 12.24 -33.04 6.42
C LEU A 557 11.56 -33.82 5.30
N ARG A 558 10.66 -34.74 5.67
CA ARG A 558 9.91 -35.57 4.72
C ARG A 558 8.95 -34.72 3.88
N LEU A 559 8.93 -34.97 2.57
CA LEU A 559 7.97 -34.37 1.63
C LEU A 559 6.72 -35.24 1.46
N ARG A 560 5.56 -34.60 1.35
CA ARG A 560 4.23 -35.20 1.17
C ARG A 560 3.38 -34.39 0.18
N LYS A 561 2.15 -34.82 -0.06
CA LYS A 561 1.21 -34.21 -1.02
C LYS A 561 1.82 -34.03 -2.41
N TRP A 562 2.53 -35.05 -2.87
CA TRP A 562 3.15 -35.07 -4.19
C TRP A 562 2.10 -35.04 -5.29
N CYS A 563 2.30 -34.14 -6.24
CA CYS A 563 1.53 -34.05 -7.47
C CYS A 563 2.52 -33.91 -8.63
N ALA A 564 2.19 -34.44 -9.80
CA ALA A 564 3.02 -34.27 -11.00
C ALA A 564 2.18 -34.34 -12.27
N ASN A 565 2.68 -33.76 -13.36
CA ASN A 565 2.02 -33.85 -14.67
C ASN A 565 2.37 -35.12 -15.46
N HIS A 566 3.26 -35.97 -14.93
CA HIS A 566 3.63 -37.25 -15.53
C HIS A 566 3.71 -38.36 -14.47
N PRO A 567 3.09 -39.55 -14.69
CA PRO A 567 2.96 -40.58 -13.65
C PRO A 567 4.28 -41.19 -13.19
N GLU A 568 5.30 -41.29 -14.06
CA GLU A 568 6.62 -41.81 -13.66
C GLU A 568 7.29 -40.94 -12.57
N LEU A 569 6.94 -39.66 -12.44
CA LEU A 569 7.42 -38.80 -11.35
C LEU A 569 6.83 -39.17 -9.98
N LEU A 570 5.75 -39.95 -9.94
CA LEU A 570 5.09 -40.39 -8.70
C LEU A 570 5.30 -41.87 -8.40
N LYS A 571 5.93 -42.63 -9.32
CA LYS A 571 6.05 -44.08 -9.24
C LYS A 571 6.75 -44.59 -7.98
N ASP A 572 7.79 -43.88 -7.55
CA ASP A 572 8.58 -44.23 -6.35
C ASP A 572 8.08 -43.52 -5.08
N ILE A 573 6.99 -42.74 -5.20
CA ILE A 573 6.39 -42.02 -4.09
C ILE A 573 5.21 -42.84 -3.55
N SER A 574 5.18 -43.04 -2.24
CA SER A 574 4.11 -43.80 -1.59
C SER A 574 2.73 -43.17 -1.86
N ARG A 575 1.69 -43.98 -2.02
CA ARG A 575 0.32 -43.46 -2.27
C ARG A 575 -0.19 -42.54 -1.17
N GLU A 576 0.25 -42.74 0.08
CA GLU A 576 -0.12 -41.90 1.23
C GLU A 576 0.49 -40.50 1.15
N ASP A 577 1.63 -40.38 0.46
CA ASP A 577 2.32 -39.11 0.24
C ASP A 577 1.87 -38.41 -1.04
N GLN A 578 1.07 -39.03 -1.91
CA GLN A 578 0.52 -38.39 -3.11
C GLN A 578 -0.73 -37.57 -2.78
N ALA A 579 -0.92 -36.42 -3.44
CA ALA A 579 -2.16 -35.68 -3.30
C ALA A 579 -3.27 -36.34 -4.13
N LEU A 580 -4.42 -36.59 -3.50
CA LEU A 580 -5.56 -37.24 -4.17
C LEU A 580 -6.45 -36.24 -4.95
N ASP A 581 -6.31 -34.94 -4.67
CA ASP A 581 -7.26 -33.90 -5.12
C ASP A 581 -6.71 -33.00 -6.25
N LEU A 582 -5.40 -33.07 -6.56
CA LEU A 582 -4.74 -32.26 -7.58
C LEU A 582 -4.36 -33.16 -8.76
N ASP A 583 -5.28 -33.26 -9.71
CA ASP A 583 -5.13 -34.08 -10.91
C ASP A 583 -4.65 -33.23 -12.10
N PHE A 584 -3.35 -33.24 -12.36
CA PHE A 584 -2.77 -32.59 -13.54
C PHE A 584 -3.15 -33.28 -14.86
N SER A 585 -3.70 -34.49 -14.83
CA SER A 585 -4.15 -35.18 -16.06
C SER A 585 -5.41 -34.55 -16.66
N LYS A 586 -6.09 -33.66 -15.93
CA LYS A 586 -7.20 -32.83 -16.48
C LYS A 586 -6.73 -31.61 -17.26
N LEU A 587 -5.42 -31.34 -17.28
CA LEU A 587 -4.81 -30.24 -18.04
C LEU A 587 -4.21 -30.69 -19.37
N SER A 588 -4.25 -31.99 -19.69
CA SER A 588 -3.84 -32.50 -20.99
C SER A 588 -5.01 -32.50 -21.98
N ASP A 589 -4.72 -31.86 -23.12
CA ASP A 589 -5.36 -31.98 -24.44
C ASP A 589 -6.57 -31.08 -24.75
N GLU A 590 -6.29 -29.80 -25.05
CA GLU A 590 -6.80 -29.22 -26.30
C GLU A 590 -5.61 -28.72 -27.14
N PRO A 591 -5.56 -29.04 -28.45
CA PRO A 591 -4.41 -28.78 -29.33
C PRO A 591 -4.13 -27.30 -29.60
#